data_AF-A0A165RG15-F1
#
_entry.id   AF-A0A165RG15-F1
#
_cell.length_a   1.000
_cell.length_b   1.000
_cell.length_c   1.000
_cell.angle_alpha   90.00
_cell.angle_beta   90.00
_cell.angle_gamma   90.00
#
_symmetry.space_group_name_H-M   'P 1'
#
loop_
_entity.id
_entity.type
_entity.pdbx_description
1 polymer ?
#
loop_
_entity_poly.entity_id
_entity_poly.type
_entity_poly.pdbx_seq_one_letter_code
_entity_poly.pdbx_strand_id
1 'polypeptide(L)'
;MPYRPPRTKLAAFLWRRRLWLETTFALSMMQPWEKVVVMCTVWLLLALFVTAGYLYFPRHVRYVCGRARYYLLGRELGMPAALKWSASYLVPWGEANVSSPWAYAVRAVSVHDDL
;
A
#
# COMPACT_ATOMS: atom_id res chain seq x y z
N MET A 1 9.83 14.97 -42.44
CA MET A 1 10.45 14.23 -41.32
C MET A 1 9.87 12.81 -41.29
N PRO A 2 10.68 11.73 -41.37
CA PRO A 2 10.18 10.37 -41.51
C PRO A 2 9.86 9.79 -40.12
N TYR A 3 8.84 10.32 -39.45
CA TYR A 3 8.41 9.81 -38.15
C TYR A 3 6.93 9.47 -38.22
N ARG A 4 6.67 8.25 -38.71
CA ARG A 4 5.32 7.75 -38.95
C ARG A 4 4.78 7.16 -37.64
N PRO A 5 3.73 7.72 -37.02
CA PRO A 5 3.16 7.14 -35.82
C PRO A 5 2.58 5.75 -36.14
N PRO A 6 2.73 4.77 -35.22
CA PRO A 6 2.23 3.43 -35.44
C PRO A 6 0.69 3.40 -35.52
N ARG A 7 0.14 2.53 -36.36
CA ARG A 7 -1.28 2.52 -36.77
C ARG A 7 -2.26 2.19 -35.64
N THR A 8 -1.80 1.56 -34.55
CA THR A 8 -2.63 1.14 -33.41
C THR A 8 -2.62 2.19 -32.30
N LYS A 9 -3.79 2.40 -31.66
CA LYS A 9 -3.95 3.43 -30.60
C LYS A 9 -3.00 3.21 -29.42
N LEU A 10 -2.79 1.95 -29.01
CA LEU A 10 -1.87 1.58 -27.93
C LEU A 10 -0.41 1.87 -28.30
N ALA A 11 0.01 1.52 -29.51
CA ALA A 11 1.36 1.82 -29.96
C ALA A 11 1.58 3.34 -30.07
N ALA A 12 0.58 4.10 -30.53
CA ALA A 12 0.66 5.56 -30.58
C ALA A 12 0.73 6.20 -29.19
N PHE A 13 0.15 5.57 -28.16
CA PHE A 13 0.26 6.02 -26.78
C PHE A 13 1.64 5.72 -26.19
N LEU A 14 2.14 4.49 -26.34
CA LEU A 14 3.48 4.09 -25.89
C LEU A 14 4.57 4.94 -26.57
N TRP A 15 4.39 5.20 -27.87
CA TRP A 15 5.26 6.07 -28.64
C TRP A 15 5.32 7.49 -28.07
N ARG A 16 4.16 8.09 -27.75
CA ARG A 16 4.11 9.42 -27.09
C ARG A 16 4.77 9.41 -25.72
N ARG A 17 4.56 8.36 -24.92
CA ARG A 17 5.17 8.22 -23.60
C ARG A 17 6.70 8.14 -23.71
N ARG A 18 7.21 7.36 -24.67
CA ARG A 18 8.63 7.25 -24.97
C ARG A 18 9.21 8.59 -25.42
N LEU A 19 8.54 9.28 -26.33
CA LEU A 19 9.00 10.58 -26.83
C LEU A 19 9.08 11.61 -25.71
N TRP A 20 8.06 11.65 -24.86
CA TRP A 20 8.02 12.55 -23.72
C TRP A 20 9.18 12.30 -22.76
N LEU A 21 9.46 11.03 -22.42
CA LEU A 21 10.62 10.66 -21.62
C LEU A 21 11.93 11.05 -22.29
N GLU A 22 12.09 10.78 -23.59
CA GLU A 22 13.30 11.13 -24.35
C GLU A 22 13.54 12.65 -24.35
N THR A 23 12.48 13.46 -24.41
CA THR A 23 12.57 14.93 -24.38
C THR A 23 12.83 15.51 -22.99
N THR A 24 12.17 15.04 -21.93
CA THR A 24 12.26 15.65 -20.59
C THR A 24 13.59 15.35 -19.90
N PHE A 25 14.15 14.16 -20.12
CA PHE A 25 15.43 13.77 -19.53
C PHE A 25 16.62 14.02 -20.46
N ALA A 26 16.42 14.71 -21.60
CA ALA A 26 17.44 14.95 -22.61
C ALA A 26 18.21 13.69 -23.05
N LEU A 27 17.56 12.51 -23.00
CA LEU A 27 18.17 11.22 -23.36
C LEU A 27 18.59 11.14 -24.84
N SER A 28 18.19 12.11 -25.65
CA SER A 28 18.65 12.24 -27.03
C SER A 28 20.12 12.64 -27.15
N MET A 29 20.72 13.23 -26.11
CA MET A 29 22.11 13.70 -26.11
C MET A 29 23.07 12.73 -25.39
N MET A 30 22.53 11.75 -24.68
CA MET A 30 23.29 10.83 -23.83
C MET A 30 23.80 9.63 -24.63
N GLN A 31 24.93 9.04 -24.23
CA GLN A 31 25.48 7.90 -24.98
C GLN A 31 24.53 6.69 -24.89
N PRO A 32 24.50 5.81 -25.91
CA PRO A 32 23.57 4.69 -25.96
C PRO A 32 23.68 3.76 -24.75
N TRP A 33 24.89 3.59 -24.20
CA TRP A 33 25.14 2.74 -23.04
C TRP A 33 24.66 3.39 -21.73
N GLU A 34 24.86 4.69 -21.55
CA GLU A 34 24.39 5.46 -20.39
C GLU A 34 22.85 5.40 -20.30
N LYS A 35 22.17 5.47 -21.46
CA LYS A 35 20.70 5.35 -21.54
C LYS A 35 20.21 4.03 -20.97
N VAL A 36 20.93 2.92 -21.19
CA VAL A 36 20.56 1.61 -20.64
C VAL A 36 20.67 1.61 -19.12
N VAL A 37 21.74 2.20 -18.57
CA VAL A 37 21.95 2.29 -17.11
C VAL A 37 20.83 3.10 -16.44
N VAL A 38 20.50 4.28 -16.98
CA VAL A 38 19.43 5.12 -16.42
C VAL A 38 18.08 4.43 -16.47
N MET A 39 17.75 3.77 -17.59
CA MET A 39 16.49 3.03 -17.69
C MET A 39 16.43 1.87 -16.69
N CYS A 40 17.54 1.16 -16.48
CA CYS A 40 17.63 0.09 -15.49
C CYS A 40 17.38 0.64 -14.07
N THR A 41 18.01 1.76 -13.70
CA THR A 41 17.81 2.42 -12.40
C THR A 41 16.37 2.83 -12.18
N VAL A 42 15.73 3.46 -13.18
CA VAL A 42 14.31 3.87 -13.09
C VAL A 42 13.40 2.64 -12.92
N TRP A 43 13.63 1.58 -13.69
CA TRP A 43 12.88 0.33 -13.56
C TRP A 43 13.06 -0.31 -12.18
N LEU A 44 14.28 -0.28 -11.64
CA LEU A 44 14.58 -0.81 -10.31
C LEU A 44 13.85 -0.01 -9.21
N LEU A 45 13.90 1.33 -9.28
CA LEU A 45 13.16 2.19 -8.35
C LEU A 45 11.65 1.98 -8.45
N LEU A 46 11.12 1.85 -9.67
CA LEU A 46 9.71 1.58 -9.88
C LEU A 46 9.31 0.20 -9.34
N ALA A 47 10.11 -0.82 -9.56
CA ALA A 47 9.86 -2.17 -9.03
C ALA A 47 9.89 -2.17 -7.50
N LEU A 48 10.86 -1.47 -6.89
CA LEU A 48 10.92 -1.30 -5.43
C LEU A 48 9.68 -0.57 -4.92
N PHE A 49 9.25 0.51 -5.58
CA PHE A 49 8.07 1.27 -5.21
C PHE A 49 6.78 0.44 -5.33
N VAL A 50 6.63 -0.35 -6.40
CA VAL A 50 5.48 -1.25 -6.58
C VAL A 50 5.47 -2.33 -5.51
N THR A 51 6.62 -2.92 -5.19
CA THR A 51 6.73 -3.96 -4.16
C THR A 51 6.43 -3.39 -2.77
N ALA A 52 6.97 -2.22 -2.46
CA ALA A 52 6.68 -1.49 -1.22
C ALA A 52 5.20 -1.13 -1.13
N GLY A 53 4.62 -0.61 -2.21
CA GLY A 53 3.19 -0.34 -2.32
C GLY A 53 2.36 -1.60 -2.09
N TYR A 54 2.66 -2.69 -2.76
CA TYR A 54 1.91 -3.95 -2.63
C TYR A 54 1.97 -4.52 -1.20
N LEU A 55 3.11 -4.42 -0.53
CA LEU A 55 3.28 -4.93 0.83
C LEU A 55 2.68 -3.99 1.90
N TYR A 56 2.76 -2.68 1.69
CA TYR A 56 2.38 -1.68 2.70
C TYR A 56 0.92 -1.22 2.57
N PHE A 57 0.45 -1.01 1.34
CA PHE A 57 -0.86 -0.48 1.03
C PHE A 57 -2.03 -1.30 1.62
N PRO A 58 -2.09 -2.65 1.50
CA PRO A 58 -3.22 -3.41 2.04
C PRO A 58 -3.30 -3.32 3.58
N ARG A 59 -2.16 -3.20 4.27
CA ARG A 59 -2.12 -3.02 5.72
C ARG A 59 -2.72 -1.68 6.13
N HIS A 60 -2.38 -0.62 5.40
CA HIS A 60 -2.90 0.72 5.66
C HIS A 60 -4.39 0.87 5.34
N VAL A 61 -4.86 0.29 4.23
CA VAL A 61 -6.28 0.34 3.85
C VAL A 61 -7.16 -0.33 4.90
N ARG A 62 -6.74 -1.48 5.46
CA ARG A 62 -7.49 -2.17 6.52
C ARG A 62 -7.64 -1.31 7.77
N TYR A 63 -6.59 -0.59 8.16
CA TYR A 63 -6.61 0.30 9.31
C TYR A 63 -7.58 1.48 9.11
N VAL A 64 -7.48 2.17 7.98
CA VAL A 64 -8.35 3.32 7.67
C VAL A 64 -9.80 2.89 7.51
N CYS A 65 -10.05 1.73 6.89
CA CYS A 65 -11.39 1.20 6.69
C CYS A 65 -12.07 0.86 8.02
N GLY A 66 -11.33 0.30 9.00
CA GLY A 66 -11.86 0.06 10.35
C GLY A 66 -12.36 1.35 11.04
N ARG A 67 -11.57 2.44 10.92
CA ARG A 67 -11.96 3.76 11.44
C ARG A 67 -13.11 4.39 10.66
N ALA A 68 -13.07 4.34 9.33
CA ALA A 68 -14.16 4.85 8.50
C ALA A 68 -15.48 4.15 8.82
N ARG A 69 -15.45 2.84 9.08
CA ARG A 69 -16.63 2.08 9.49
C ARG A 69 -17.18 2.53 10.84
N TYR A 70 -16.33 2.86 11.81
CA TYR A 70 -16.72 3.42 13.10
C TYR A 70 -17.44 4.77 12.94
N TYR A 71 -16.88 5.68 12.15
CA TYR A 71 -17.46 7.00 11.94
C TYR A 71 -18.75 6.97 11.10
N LEU A 72 -18.85 6.08 10.10
CA LEU A 72 -20.00 6.04 9.19
C LEU A 72 -21.21 5.29 9.75
N LEU A 73 -21.01 4.21 10.50
CA LEU A 73 -22.11 3.35 10.95
C LEU A 73 -22.51 3.59 12.41
N GLY A 74 -21.75 4.40 13.17
CA GLY A 74 -22.03 4.75 14.56
C GLY A 74 -22.11 3.57 15.54
N ARG A 75 -21.86 2.35 15.04
CA ARG A 75 -21.91 1.10 15.77
C ARG A 75 -20.48 0.63 15.90
N GLU A 76 -19.96 0.71 17.12
CA GLU A 76 -18.79 -0.04 17.53
C GLU A 76 -18.97 -1.48 17.01
N LEU A 77 -18.06 -1.92 16.14
CA LEU A 77 -17.91 -3.36 15.91
C LEU A 77 -17.76 -3.94 17.31
N GLY A 78 -18.78 -4.68 17.78
CA GLY A 78 -18.91 -5.06 19.18
C GLY A 78 -17.55 -5.37 19.77
N MET A 79 -17.26 -4.76 20.92
CA MET A 79 -16.04 -4.83 21.74
C MET A 79 -14.99 -5.90 21.32
N PRO A 80 -15.31 -7.20 21.14
CA PRO A 80 -14.36 -8.21 20.65
C PRO A 80 -13.59 -7.88 19.36
N ALA A 81 -14.19 -7.22 18.37
CA ALA A 81 -13.50 -6.98 17.10
C ALA A 81 -12.64 -5.72 17.14
N ALA A 82 -13.14 -4.62 17.71
CA ALA A 82 -12.36 -3.40 17.89
C ALA A 82 -11.15 -3.62 18.82
N LEU A 83 -11.32 -4.40 19.89
CA LEU A 83 -10.24 -4.79 20.81
C LEU A 83 -9.21 -5.70 20.14
N LYS A 84 -9.62 -6.62 19.27
CA LYS A 84 -8.70 -7.46 18.49
C LYS A 84 -7.80 -6.63 17.57
N TRP A 85 -8.32 -5.56 16.98
CA TRP A 85 -7.54 -4.65 16.13
C TRP A 85 -6.60 -3.75 16.95
N SER A 86 -7.03 -3.21 18.09
CA SER A 86 -6.18 -2.37 18.95
C SER A 86 -5.10 -3.17 19.68
N ALA A 87 -5.43 -4.37 20.15
CA ALA A 87 -4.48 -5.29 20.79
C ALA A 87 -3.35 -5.68 19.83
N SER A 88 -3.63 -5.80 18.53
CA SER A 88 -2.61 -6.12 17.52
C SER A 88 -1.49 -5.08 17.39
N TYR A 89 -1.68 -3.85 17.86
CA TYR A 89 -0.63 -2.81 17.92
C TYR A 89 0.12 -2.78 19.24
N LEU A 90 -0.44 -3.42 20.28
CA LEU A 90 0.15 -3.50 21.62
C LEU A 90 1.05 -4.73 21.78
N VAL A 91 1.07 -5.67 20.81
CA VAL A 91 1.97 -6.81 20.80
C VAL A 91 3.30 -6.41 20.14
N PRO A 92 4.42 -6.38 20.89
CA PRO A 92 5.74 -6.18 20.31
C PRO A 92 6.13 -7.37 19.41
N TRP A 93 6.90 -7.10 18.37
CA TRP A 93 7.33 -8.09 17.38
C TRP A 93 7.81 -9.41 18.02
N GLY A 94 7.09 -10.51 17.77
CA GLY A 94 7.60 -11.87 18.02
C GLY A 94 6.68 -12.84 18.76
N GLU A 95 5.65 -12.40 19.47
CA GLU A 95 4.84 -13.30 20.31
C GLU A 95 3.38 -13.37 19.83
N ALA A 96 3.11 -14.27 18.87
CA ALA A 96 1.77 -14.62 18.44
C ALA A 96 1.12 -15.61 19.43
N ASN A 97 1.00 -15.27 20.72
CA ASN A 97 0.14 -16.04 21.62
C ASN A 97 -1.26 -15.42 21.70
N VAL A 98 -2.10 -15.86 20.76
CA VAL A 98 -3.47 -15.37 20.51
C VAL A 98 -4.49 -15.85 21.58
N SER A 99 -4.05 -16.45 22.68
CA SER A 99 -4.87 -16.79 23.84
C SER A 99 -4.53 -15.83 25.00
N SER A 100 -5.31 -14.82 25.34
CA SER A 100 -6.65 -15.04 25.89
C SER A 100 -7.45 -13.72 25.93
N PRO A 101 -8.27 -13.46 24.90
CA PRO A 101 -9.24 -12.36 24.90
C PRO A 101 -10.29 -12.48 26.04
N TRP A 102 -10.43 -13.67 26.63
CA TRP A 102 -11.36 -13.99 27.71
C TRP A 102 -10.94 -13.46 29.08
N ALA A 103 -9.66 -13.14 29.31
CA ALA A 103 -9.21 -12.58 30.59
C ALA A 103 -9.78 -11.17 30.85
N TYR A 104 -9.95 -10.37 29.79
CA TYR A 104 -10.52 -9.02 29.89
C TYR A 104 -12.05 -9.03 30.00
N ALA A 105 -12.71 -9.95 29.30
CA ALA A 105 -14.17 -10.10 29.35
C ALA A 105 -14.65 -10.61 30.73
N VAL A 106 -13.92 -11.56 31.32
CA VAL A 106 -14.23 -12.08 32.67
C VAL A 106 -14.05 -10.99 33.74
N ARG A 107 -13.03 -10.12 33.62
CA ARG A 107 -12.86 -8.98 34.53
C ARG A 107 -13.90 -7.87 34.32
N ALA A 108 -14.36 -7.65 33.08
CA ALA A 108 -15.40 -6.67 32.80
C ALA A 108 -16.78 -7.11 33.32
N VAL A 109 -17.10 -8.41 33.22
CA VAL A 109 -18.30 -9.01 33.81
C VAL A 109 -18.25 -8.96 35.34
N SER A 110 -17.13 -9.36 35.96
CA SER A 110 -17.03 -9.36 37.42
C SER A 110 -17.17 -7.97 38.05
N VAL A 111 -16.75 -6.90 37.35
CA VAL A 111 -16.91 -5.52 37.83
C VAL A 111 -18.35 -5.03 37.74
N HIS A 112 -19.19 -5.65 36.89
CA HIS A 112 -20.58 -5.25 36.74
C HIS A 112 -21.50 -5.81 37.83
N ASP A 113 -21.11 -6.94 38.46
CA ASP A 113 -21.86 -7.59 39.54
C ASP A 113 -21.58 -7.01 40.95
N ASP A 114 -20.61 -6.09 41.07
CA ASP A 114 -20.17 -5.47 42.35
C ASP A 114 -20.74 -4.04 42.58
N LEU A 115 -21.74 -3.62 41.81
CA LEU A 115 -22.50 -2.36 41.95
C LEU A 115 -24.00 -2.63 41.98
#